data_AF-A0A0Q6E2K2-F1
#
_entry.id   AF-A0A0Q6E2K2-F1
#
_cell.length_a   1.000
_cell.length_b   1.000
_cell.length_c   1.000
_cell.angle_alpha   90.00
_cell.angle_beta   90.00
_cell.angle_gamma   90.00
#
_symmetry.space_group_name_H-M   'P 1'
#
loop_
_entity.id
_entity.type
_entity.pdbx_description
1 polymer ?
#
loop_
_entity_poly.entity_id
_entity_poly.type
_entity_poly.pdbx_seq_one_letter_code
_entity_poly.pdbx_strand_id
1 'polypeptide(L)'
;MDNTFWAFVALVLFLILVSYFKVPGMITKALDARAARIRSDLDEARALKEEAKAQLAEYQRRRKDAETEAREIVEGARREAAAILQEAKVKSEDYVARRASMAELKISQAESDAIAEVRASAVDIAVAAATKIIADRNASGQSGQFIDQSIADVRKQLN
;
A
#
# COMPACT_ATOMS: atom_id res chain seq x y z
N MET A 1 41.35 10.67 105.83
CA MET A 1 40.94 10.97 104.45
C MET A 1 39.69 10.17 104.18
N ASP A 2 38.59 10.84 103.85
CA ASP A 2 37.26 10.23 103.77
C ASP A 2 37.06 9.45 102.47
N ASN A 3 36.11 8.50 102.49
CA ASN A 3 35.82 7.62 101.35
C ASN A 3 35.47 8.41 100.07
N THR A 4 34.88 9.59 100.23
CA THR A 4 34.54 10.53 99.15
C THR A 4 35.77 11.05 98.41
N PHE A 5 36.91 11.25 99.09
CA PHE A 5 38.15 11.70 98.47
C PHE A 5 38.75 10.62 97.57
N TRP A 6 38.80 9.37 98.04
CA TRP A 6 39.25 8.24 97.22
C TRP A 6 38.29 7.96 96.05
N ALA A 7 36.98 8.12 96.24
CA ALA A 7 36.00 8.04 95.16
C ALA A 7 36.23 9.12 94.09
N PHE A 8 36.55 10.36 94.50
CA PHE A 8 36.87 11.45 93.57
C PHE A 8 38.16 11.17 92.79
N VAL A 9 39.23 10.72 93.46
CA VAL A 9 40.48 10.34 92.81
C VAL A 9 40.28 9.19 91.80
N ALA A 10 39.48 8.18 92.15
CA ALA A 10 39.13 7.08 91.25
C ALA A 10 38.33 7.56 90.02
N LEU A 11 37.38 8.49 90.20
CA LEU A 11 36.62 9.10 89.10
C LEU A 11 37.53 9.88 88.15
N VAL A 12 38.47 10.68 88.69
CA VAL A 12 39.42 11.44 87.86
C VAL A 12 40.34 10.50 87.09
N LEU A 13 40.88 9.45 87.73
CA LEU A 13 41.68 8.43 87.04
C LEU A 13 40.87 7.71 85.96
N PHE A 14 39.60 7.38 86.21
CA PHE A 14 38.71 6.79 85.22
C PHE A 14 38.48 7.72 84.01
N LEU A 15 38.22 9.01 84.24
CA LEU A 15 38.04 9.99 83.16
C LEU A 15 39.32 10.18 82.34
N ILE A 16 40.49 10.21 82.98
CA ILE A 16 41.80 10.25 82.30
C ILE A 16 41.98 9.00 81.44
N LEU A 17 41.64 7.82 81.98
CA LEU A 17 41.73 6.55 81.26
C LEU A 17 40.81 6.54 80.03
N VAL A 18 39.54 6.96 80.19
CA VAL A 18 38.55 7.06 79.11
C VAL A 18 39.00 8.04 78.02
N SER A 19 39.58 9.18 78.41
CA SER A 19 40.14 10.16 77.48
C SER A 19 41.40 9.64 76.79
N TYR A 20 42.27 8.93 77.52
CA TYR A 20 43.50 8.32 76.98
C TYR A 20 43.19 7.25 75.92
N PHE A 21 42.20 6.38 76.19
CA PHE A 21 41.70 5.39 75.22
C PHE A 21 40.81 5.99 74.11
N LYS A 22 40.63 7.32 74.09
CA LYS A 22 39.85 8.04 73.05
C LYS A 22 38.45 7.48 72.82
N VAL A 23 37.80 6.94 73.85
CA VAL A 23 36.44 6.36 73.75
C VAL A 23 35.44 7.38 73.16
N PRO A 24 35.45 8.68 73.53
CA PRO A 24 34.56 9.66 72.90
C PRO A 24 34.84 9.86 71.40
N GLY A 25 36.11 9.78 70.99
CA GLY A 25 36.52 9.87 69.58
C GLY A 25 36.07 8.67 68.75
N MET A 26 36.05 7.48 69.34
CA MET A 26 35.57 6.27 68.66
C MET A 26 34.06 6.30 68.44
N ILE A 27 33.30 6.77 69.43
CA ILE A 27 31.83 6.92 69.34
C ILE A 27 31.46 7.97 68.28
N THR A 28 32.10 9.14 68.31
CA THR A 28 31.88 10.20 67.30
C THR A 28 32.21 9.73 65.90
N LYS A 29 33.37 9.08 65.70
CA LYS A 29 33.73 8.50 64.40
C LYS A 29 32.75 7.44 63.91
N ALA A 30 32.22 6.60 64.80
CA ALA A 30 31.21 5.60 64.46
C ALA A 30 29.88 6.24 64.03
N LEU A 31 29.46 7.30 64.73
CA LEU A 31 28.28 8.09 64.38
C LEU A 31 28.46 8.81 63.04
N ASP A 32 29.62 9.44 62.81
CA ASP A 32 29.94 10.10 61.54
C ASP A 32 29.97 9.10 60.38
N ALA A 33 30.58 7.92 60.57
CA ALA A 33 30.59 6.86 59.57
C ALA A 33 29.19 6.30 59.26
N ARG A 34 28.27 6.34 60.24
CA ARG A 34 26.87 5.99 60.02
C ARG A 34 26.12 7.10 59.29
N ALA A 35 26.33 8.35 59.67
CA ALA A 35 25.73 9.50 59.00
C ALA A 35 26.16 9.61 57.54
N ALA A 36 27.45 9.38 57.26
CA ALA A 36 27.99 9.36 55.90
C ALA A 36 27.38 8.24 55.05
N ARG A 37 27.22 7.03 55.62
CA ARG A 37 26.53 5.91 54.93
C ARG A 37 25.08 6.25 54.61
N ILE A 38 24.30 6.71 55.60
CA ILE A 38 22.90 7.11 55.38
C ILE A 38 22.80 8.19 54.31
N ARG A 39 23.71 9.18 54.32
CA ARG A 39 23.73 10.23 53.30
C ARG A 39 24.01 9.66 51.91
N SER A 40 24.99 8.77 51.78
CA SER A 40 25.30 8.07 50.53
C SER A 40 24.09 7.29 50.02
N ASP A 41 23.45 6.49 50.88
CA ASP A 41 22.29 5.68 50.51
C ASP A 41 21.10 6.56 50.06
N LEU A 42 20.89 7.70 50.73
CA LEU A 42 19.85 8.67 50.34
C LEU A 42 20.15 9.36 49.01
N ASP A 43 21.41 9.70 48.76
CA ASP A 43 21.82 10.34 47.52
C ASP A 43 21.74 9.34 46.35
N GLU A 44 22.11 8.09 46.55
CA GLU A 44 21.93 6.99 45.57
C GLU A 44 20.44 6.73 45.30
N ALA A 45 19.60 6.64 46.33
CA ALA A 45 18.17 6.46 46.17
C ALA A 45 17.52 7.62 45.40
N ARG A 46 18.00 8.85 45.60
CA ARG A 46 17.56 10.01 44.82
C ARG A 46 18.01 9.91 43.37
N ALA A 47 19.26 9.55 43.11
CA ALA A 47 19.78 9.37 41.76
C ALA A 47 18.99 8.30 41.00
N LEU A 48 18.77 7.14 41.60
CA LEU A 48 17.96 6.05 41.03
C LEU A 48 16.52 6.49 40.74
N LYS A 49 15.92 7.29 41.63
CA LYS A 49 14.56 7.82 41.40
C LYS A 49 14.51 8.79 40.22
N GLU A 50 15.49 9.66 40.08
CA GLU A 50 15.55 10.60 38.95
C GLU A 50 15.84 9.85 37.63
N GLU A 51 16.72 8.85 37.65
CA GLU A 51 16.95 7.99 36.48
C GLU A 51 15.67 7.24 36.07
N ALA A 52 14.96 6.64 37.02
CA ALA A 52 13.71 5.94 36.75
C ALA A 52 12.63 6.87 36.16
N LYS A 53 12.55 8.12 36.65
CA LYS A 53 11.65 9.13 36.07
C LYS A 53 12.06 9.53 34.66
N ALA A 54 13.36 9.71 34.41
CA ALA A 54 13.88 10.05 33.10
C ALA A 54 13.59 8.94 32.08
N GLN A 55 13.86 7.69 32.45
CA GLN A 55 13.53 6.53 31.62
C GLN A 55 12.01 6.43 31.37
N LEU A 56 11.17 6.63 32.40
CA LEU A 56 9.72 6.60 32.23
C LEU A 56 9.25 7.68 31.25
N ALA A 57 9.77 8.91 31.36
CA ALA A 57 9.45 10.00 30.44
C ALA A 57 9.89 9.68 29.00
N GLU A 58 11.07 9.09 28.83
CA GLU A 58 11.55 8.64 27.52
C GLU A 58 10.64 7.56 26.94
N TYR A 59 10.27 6.54 27.72
CA TYR A 59 9.36 5.49 27.27
C TYR A 59 7.99 6.04 26.88
N GLN A 60 7.43 6.98 27.66
CA GLN A 60 6.16 7.62 27.33
C GLN A 60 6.25 8.41 26.02
N ARG A 61 7.36 9.14 25.82
CA ARG A 61 7.62 9.85 24.56
C ARG A 61 7.72 8.88 23.40
N ARG A 62 8.57 7.85 23.51
CA ARG A 62 8.75 6.82 22.47
C ARG A 62 7.45 6.10 22.13
N ARG A 63 6.60 5.83 23.13
CA ARG A 63 5.27 5.26 22.90
C ARG A 63 4.37 6.20 22.09
N LYS A 64 4.32 7.48 22.45
CA LYS A 64 3.52 8.47 21.72
C LYS A 64 4.02 8.67 20.29
N ASP A 65 5.34 8.72 20.11
CA ASP A 65 5.97 8.86 18.80
C ASP A 65 5.65 7.62 17.94
N ALA A 66 5.78 6.40 18.49
CA ALA A 66 5.41 5.17 17.81
C ALA A 66 3.91 5.08 17.46
N GLU A 67 3.02 5.52 18.35
CA GLU A 67 1.58 5.60 18.08
C GLU A 67 1.26 6.59 16.95
N THR A 68 2.01 7.71 16.88
CA THR A 68 1.85 8.71 15.82
C THR A 68 2.35 8.17 14.48
N GLU A 69 3.55 7.59 14.47
CA GLU A 69 4.14 6.96 13.28
C GLU A 69 3.25 5.83 12.74
N ALA A 70 2.71 4.98 13.63
CA ALA A 70 1.78 3.94 13.21
C ALA A 70 0.50 4.51 12.56
N ARG A 71 -0.03 5.62 13.07
CA ARG A 71 -1.19 6.30 12.45
C ARG A 71 -0.81 6.85 11.09
N GLU A 72 0.33 7.51 10.97
CA GLU A 72 0.82 8.05 9.70
C GLU A 72 1.03 6.96 8.64
N ILE A 73 1.57 5.80 9.04
CA ILE A 73 1.71 4.63 8.16
C ILE A 73 0.34 4.15 7.67
N VAL A 74 -0.64 4.01 8.57
CA VAL A 74 -1.99 3.55 8.20
C VAL A 74 -2.69 4.56 7.31
N GLU A 75 -2.58 5.85 7.59
CA GLU A 75 -3.14 6.91 6.75
C GLU A 75 -2.45 7.00 5.38
N GLY A 76 -1.13 6.83 5.35
CA GLY A 76 -0.34 6.72 4.11
C GLY A 76 -0.83 5.56 3.25
N ALA A 77 -0.90 4.36 3.82
CA ALA A 77 -1.37 3.16 3.14
C ALA A 77 -2.82 3.30 2.62
N ARG A 78 -3.70 3.95 3.37
CA ARG A 78 -5.08 4.23 2.92
C ARG A 78 -5.12 5.18 1.74
N ARG A 79 -4.31 6.25 1.74
CA ARG A 79 -4.22 7.19 0.63
C ARG A 79 -3.68 6.51 -0.63
N GLU A 80 -2.64 5.70 -0.48
CA GLU A 80 -2.05 4.94 -1.58
C GLU A 80 -3.04 3.92 -2.15
N ALA A 81 -3.71 3.15 -1.30
CA ALA A 81 -4.75 2.21 -1.72
C ALA A 81 -5.90 2.92 -2.48
N ALA A 82 -6.35 4.09 -2.00
CA ALA A 82 -7.37 4.88 -2.69
C ALA A 82 -6.90 5.38 -4.06
N ALA A 83 -5.64 5.81 -4.18
CA ALA A 83 -5.05 6.23 -5.45
C ALA A 83 -4.97 5.05 -6.45
N ILE A 84 -4.50 3.88 -5.99
CA ILE A 84 -4.45 2.66 -6.80
C ILE A 84 -5.85 2.24 -7.27
N LEU A 85 -6.85 2.28 -6.39
CA LEU A 85 -8.22 1.96 -6.75
C LEU A 85 -8.78 2.92 -7.81
N GLN A 86 -8.51 4.22 -7.67
CA GLN A 86 -8.96 5.22 -8.65
C GLN A 86 -8.28 5.01 -10.00
N GLU A 87 -6.96 4.76 -10.02
CA GLU A 87 -6.23 4.47 -11.25
C GLU A 87 -6.72 3.17 -11.91
N ALA A 88 -6.91 2.11 -11.13
CA ALA A 88 -7.42 0.83 -11.60
C ALA A 88 -8.82 0.97 -12.19
N LYS A 89 -9.68 1.81 -11.60
CA LYS A 89 -11.01 2.10 -12.12
C LYS A 89 -10.94 2.79 -13.47
N VAL A 90 -10.18 3.88 -13.59
CA VAL A 90 -10.00 4.62 -14.86
C VAL A 90 -9.45 3.69 -15.94
N LYS A 91 -8.44 2.89 -15.62
CA LYS A 91 -7.84 1.93 -16.56
C LYS A 91 -8.81 0.84 -16.98
N SER A 92 -9.65 0.36 -16.06
CA SER A 92 -10.68 -0.63 -16.35
C SER A 92 -11.77 -0.06 -17.25
N GLU A 93 -12.21 1.17 -17.00
CA GLU A 93 -13.17 1.88 -17.84
C GLU A 93 -12.64 2.09 -19.26
N ASP A 94 -11.38 2.55 -19.42
CA ASP A 94 -10.73 2.66 -20.73
C ASP A 94 -10.63 1.31 -21.44
N TYR A 95 -10.23 0.27 -20.71
CA TYR A 95 -10.14 -1.08 -21.25
C TYR A 95 -11.49 -1.58 -21.78
N VAL A 96 -12.56 -1.40 -21.00
CA VAL A 96 -13.92 -1.80 -21.41
C VAL A 96 -14.37 -0.98 -22.62
N ALA A 97 -14.16 0.34 -22.63
CA ALA A 97 -14.52 1.20 -23.76
C ALA A 97 -13.81 0.78 -25.05
N ARG A 98 -12.50 0.53 -24.99
CA ARG A 98 -11.72 0.03 -26.14
C ARG A 98 -12.17 -1.34 -26.60
N ARG A 99 -12.55 -2.23 -25.68
CA ARG A 99 -13.07 -3.56 -26.04
C ARG A 99 -14.43 -3.46 -26.70
N ALA A 100 -15.30 -2.56 -26.23
CA ALA A 100 -16.60 -2.30 -26.84
C ALA A 100 -16.42 -1.76 -28.27
N SER A 101 -15.59 -0.72 -28.46
CA SER A 101 -15.35 -0.15 -29.80
C SER A 101 -14.78 -1.18 -30.79
N MET A 102 -13.87 -2.05 -30.32
CA MET A 102 -13.32 -3.13 -31.16
C MET A 102 -14.37 -4.20 -31.49
N ALA A 103 -15.33 -4.46 -30.60
CA ALA A 103 -16.43 -5.37 -30.88
C ALA A 103 -17.41 -4.75 -31.90
N GLU A 104 -17.76 -3.48 -31.75
CA GLU A 104 -18.60 -2.74 -32.70
C GLU A 104 -17.97 -2.71 -34.10
N LEU A 105 -16.67 -2.42 -34.20
CA LEU A 105 -15.94 -2.46 -35.47
C LEU A 105 -15.99 -3.86 -36.13
N LYS A 106 -15.84 -4.93 -35.33
CA LYS A 106 -15.95 -6.30 -35.84
C LYS A 106 -17.36 -6.65 -36.31
N ILE A 107 -18.38 -6.19 -35.59
CA ILE A 107 -19.78 -6.37 -35.97
C ILE A 107 -20.05 -5.66 -37.29
N SER A 108 -19.67 -4.38 -37.42
CA SER A 108 -19.85 -3.62 -38.65
C SER A 108 -19.12 -4.24 -39.85
N GLN A 109 -17.91 -4.77 -39.64
CA GLN A 109 -17.19 -5.50 -40.67
C GLN A 109 -17.95 -6.78 -41.08
N ALA A 110 -18.37 -7.59 -40.11
CA ALA A 110 -19.10 -8.83 -40.37
C ALA A 110 -20.45 -8.58 -41.07
N GLU A 111 -21.15 -7.50 -40.73
CA GLU A 111 -22.37 -7.08 -41.42
C GLU A 111 -22.09 -6.71 -42.89
N SER A 112 -21.01 -5.95 -43.13
CA SER A 112 -20.61 -5.58 -44.49
C SER A 112 -20.24 -6.80 -45.33
N ASP A 113 -19.52 -7.75 -44.74
CA ASP A 113 -19.12 -9.00 -45.39
C ASP A 113 -20.36 -9.86 -45.69
N ALA A 114 -21.30 -9.99 -44.75
CA ALA A 114 -22.54 -10.74 -44.95
C ALA A 114 -23.42 -10.13 -46.05
N ILE A 115 -23.53 -8.79 -46.11
CA ILE A 115 -24.25 -8.10 -47.19
C ILE A 115 -23.58 -8.36 -48.54
N ALA A 116 -22.25 -8.31 -48.60
CA ALA A 116 -21.50 -8.60 -49.82
C ALA A 116 -21.72 -10.06 -50.28
N GLU A 117 -21.71 -11.01 -49.36
CA GLU A 117 -21.96 -12.43 -49.64
C GLU A 117 -23.37 -12.69 -50.18
N VAL A 118 -24.40 -12.09 -49.56
CA VAL A 118 -25.80 -12.19 -50.04
C VAL A 118 -25.94 -11.60 -51.45
N ARG A 119 -25.28 -10.46 -51.72
CA ARG A 119 -25.29 -9.84 -53.05
C ARG A 119 -24.60 -10.72 -54.08
N ALA A 120 -23.44 -11.29 -53.76
CA ALA A 120 -22.73 -12.21 -54.64
C ALA A 120 -23.60 -13.44 -54.97
N SER A 121 -24.21 -14.06 -53.96
CA SER A 121 -25.13 -15.19 -54.16
C SER A 121 -26.33 -14.83 -55.03
N ALA A 122 -26.93 -13.64 -54.85
CA ALA A 122 -28.02 -13.17 -55.70
C ALA A 122 -27.59 -12.96 -57.16
N VAL A 123 -26.38 -12.42 -57.39
CA VAL A 123 -25.80 -12.27 -58.72
C VAL A 123 -25.58 -13.63 -59.37
N ASP A 124 -25.02 -14.60 -58.64
CA ASP A 124 -24.79 -15.95 -59.15
C ASP A 124 -26.11 -16.64 -59.55
N ILE A 125 -27.16 -16.50 -58.72
CA ILE A 125 -28.50 -17.03 -59.04
C ILE A 125 -29.08 -16.34 -60.28
N ALA A 126 -28.95 -15.01 -60.39
CA ALA A 126 -29.44 -14.26 -61.54
C ALA A 126 -28.71 -14.65 -62.83
N VAL A 127 -27.39 -14.81 -62.79
CA VAL A 127 -26.58 -15.27 -63.93
C VAL A 127 -26.95 -16.70 -64.32
N ALA A 128 -27.13 -17.60 -63.35
CA ALA A 128 -27.56 -18.98 -63.61
C ALA A 128 -28.97 -19.02 -64.24
N ALA A 129 -29.91 -18.22 -63.75
CA ALA A 129 -31.25 -18.11 -64.30
C ALA A 129 -31.25 -17.53 -65.72
N ALA A 130 -30.48 -16.46 -65.97
CA ALA A 130 -30.32 -15.87 -67.30
C ALA A 130 -29.72 -16.88 -68.28
N THR A 131 -28.68 -17.61 -67.86
CA THR A 131 -28.05 -18.67 -68.66
C THR A 131 -29.06 -19.75 -69.04
N LYS A 132 -29.89 -20.19 -68.07
CA LYS A 132 -30.95 -21.17 -68.32
C LYS A 132 -32.00 -20.66 -69.31
N ILE A 133 -32.49 -19.42 -69.15
CA ILE A 133 -33.47 -18.82 -70.07
C ILE A 133 -32.90 -18.69 -71.48
N ILE A 134 -31.63 -18.30 -71.63
CA ILE A 134 -30.94 -18.21 -72.93
C ILE A 134 -30.83 -19.60 -73.56
N ALA A 135 -30.46 -20.63 -72.79
CA ALA A 135 -30.38 -22.00 -73.26
C ALA A 135 -31.75 -22.53 -73.73
N ASP A 136 -32.80 -22.31 -72.95
CA ASP A 136 -34.18 -22.71 -73.28
C ASP A 136 -34.69 -22.00 -74.55
N ARG A 137 -34.42 -20.69 -74.71
CA ARG A 137 -34.77 -19.95 -75.93
C ARG A 137 -34.02 -20.45 -77.17
N ASN A 138 -32.73 -20.76 -77.04
CA ASN A 138 -31.96 -21.34 -78.15
C ASN A 138 -32.49 -22.72 -78.55
N ALA A 139 -32.89 -23.56 -77.58
CA ALA A 139 -33.51 -24.85 -77.86
C ALA A 139 -34.87 -24.73 -78.58
N SER A 140 -35.62 -23.64 -78.35
CA SER A 140 -36.91 -23.36 -79.00
C SER A 140 -36.83 -22.79 -80.44
N GLY A 141 -35.62 -22.66 -81.02
CA GLY A 141 -35.44 -22.25 -82.41
C GLY A 141 -35.42 -20.74 -82.69
N GLN A 142 -35.36 -19.88 -81.65
CA GLN A 142 -35.27 -18.42 -81.80
C GLN A 142 -33.86 -17.89 -82.11
N SER A 143 -32.84 -18.75 -82.24
CA SER A 143 -31.44 -18.34 -82.42
C SER A 143 -31.18 -17.48 -83.66
N GLY A 144 -31.95 -17.68 -84.74
CA GLY A 144 -31.82 -16.89 -85.98
C GLY A 144 -32.17 -15.41 -85.81
N GLN A 145 -33.20 -15.09 -85.00
CA GLN A 145 -33.60 -13.70 -84.74
C GLN A 145 -32.55 -12.91 -83.97
N PHE A 146 -31.81 -13.54 -83.05
CA PHE A 146 -30.74 -12.86 -82.28
C PHE A 146 -29.54 -12.48 -83.14
N ILE A 147 -29.21 -13.29 -84.14
CA ILE A 147 -28.10 -13.01 -85.07
C ILE A 147 -28.49 -11.80 -85.94
N ASP A 148 -29.69 -11.79 -86.50
CA ASP A 148 -30.18 -10.67 -87.31
C ASP A 148 -30.27 -9.36 -86.51
N GLN A 149 -30.70 -9.43 -85.25
CA GLN A 149 -30.78 -8.28 -84.35
C GLN A 149 -29.37 -7.77 -83.96
N SER A 150 -28.44 -8.68 -83.67
CA SER A 150 -27.05 -8.32 -83.34
C SER A 150 -26.33 -7.68 -84.52
N ILE A 151 -26.58 -8.18 -85.74
CA ILE A 151 -26.07 -7.57 -86.98
C ILE A 151 -26.66 -6.16 -87.18
N ALA A 152 -27.94 -5.96 -86.85
CA ALA A 152 -28.59 -4.66 -86.92
C ALA A 152 -28.05 -3.65 -85.89
N ASP A 153 -27.80 -4.08 -84.65
CA ASP A 153 -27.27 -3.22 -83.58
C ASP A 153 -25.81 -2.81 -83.82
N VAL A 154 -24.97 -3.72 -84.29
CA VAL A 154 -23.58 -3.40 -84.71
C VAL A 154 -23.58 -2.41 -85.87
N ARG A 155 -24.48 -2.57 -86.84
CA ARG A 155 -24.67 -1.60 -87.94
C ARG A 155 -25.14 -0.23 -87.44
N LYS A 156 -25.86 -0.16 -86.32
CA LYS A 156 -26.34 1.08 -85.70
C LYS A 156 -25.29 1.81 -84.86
N GLN A 157 -24.33 1.09 -84.28
CA GLN A 157 -23.20 1.69 -83.55
C GLN A 157 -22.02 2.10 -84.46
N LEU A 158 -22.00 1.61 -85.71
CA LEU A 158 -20.98 1.93 -86.71
C LEU A 158 -21.41 3.01 -87.73
N ASN A 159 -22.62 3.56 -87.61
CA ASN A 159 -23.07 4.80 -88.27
C ASN A 159 -23.13 5.93 -87.25
#